data_AF-A0AAP2TNF9-F1
#
_entry.id   AF-A0AAP2TNF9-F1
#
_cell.length_a   1.000
_cell.length_b   1.000
_cell.length_c   1.000
_cell.angle_alpha   90.00
_cell.angle_beta   90.00
_cell.angle_gamma   90.00
#
_symmetry.space_group_name_H-M   'P 1'
#
loop_
_entity.id
_entity.type
_entity.pdbx_description
1 polymer ?
#
loop_
_entity_poly.entity_id
_entity_poly.type
_entity_poly.pdbx_seq_one_letter_code
_entity_poly.pdbx_strand_id
1 'polypeptide(L)'
;MKATASEGIIINAVIESKDINLSEEYLLHLLKSNCKISDRVKLAVLIISAQPENTEKVLTALGNQYAELSNKGKRPTIKATSWNESLLKLLQQQKYISSYQTTKGKEEFRIFHKSKG
;
A
#
# COMPACT_ATOMS: atom_id res chain seq x y z
N MET A 1 -10.78 -14.60 10.62
CA MET A 1 -11.37 -13.69 11.64
C MET A 1 -12.05 -12.54 10.91
N LYS A 2 -13.32 -12.22 11.19
CA LYS A 2 -14.01 -11.07 10.57
C LYS A 2 -13.37 -9.77 11.08
N ALA A 3 -13.25 -8.75 10.23
CA ALA A 3 -12.93 -7.40 10.70
C ALA A 3 -13.98 -7.01 11.75
N THR A 4 -13.52 -6.45 12.86
CA THR A 4 -14.44 -5.87 13.83
C THR A 4 -15.00 -4.58 13.24
N ALA A 5 -16.29 -4.29 13.48
CA ALA A 5 -16.90 -3.05 13.01
C ALA A 5 -16.12 -1.81 13.49
N SER A 6 -15.45 -1.91 14.64
CA SER A 6 -14.56 -0.90 15.22
C SER A 6 -13.34 -0.59 14.36
N GLU A 7 -12.61 -1.58 13.83
CA GLU A 7 -11.40 -1.33 13.02
C GLU A 7 -11.74 -0.57 11.74
N GLY A 8 -12.87 -0.90 11.10
CA GLY A 8 -13.33 -0.20 9.90
C GLY A 8 -13.65 1.28 10.15
N ILE A 9 -14.29 1.59 11.28
CA ILE A 9 -14.58 2.96 11.69
C ILE A 9 -13.28 3.72 11.96
N ILE A 10 -12.33 3.10 12.68
CA ILE A 10 -11.04 3.73 13.00
C ILE A 10 -10.24 4.03 11.72
N ILE A 11 -10.16 3.09 10.77
CA ILE A 11 -9.47 3.33 9.49
C ILE A 11 -10.08 4.53 8.75
N ASN A 12 -11.41 4.59 8.68
CA ASN A 12 -12.08 5.70 8.00
C ASN A 12 -11.85 7.03 8.72
N ALA A 13 -11.92 7.07 10.05
CA ALA A 13 -11.66 8.26 10.83
C ALA A 13 -10.24 8.81 10.59
N VAL A 14 -9.23 7.92 10.57
CA VAL A 14 -7.83 8.29 10.26
C VAL A 14 -7.68 8.80 8.83
N ILE A 15 -8.34 8.16 7.86
CA ILE A 15 -8.29 8.58 6.46
C ILE A 15 -8.93 9.96 6.27
N GLU A 16 -10.06 10.21 6.91
CA GLU A 16 -10.81 11.47 6.81
C GLU A 16 -10.10 12.62 7.53
N SER A 17 -9.56 12.37 8.72
CA SER A 17 -8.79 13.37 9.46
C SER A 17 -7.43 13.65 8.83
N LYS A 18 -6.90 12.70 8.04
CA LYS A 18 -5.50 12.67 7.59
C LYS A 18 -4.49 12.72 8.74
N ASP A 19 -4.94 12.43 9.95
CA ASP A 19 -4.13 12.44 11.16
C ASP A 19 -3.48 11.07 11.34
N ILE A 20 -2.26 10.94 10.84
CA ILE A 20 -1.44 9.74 11.04
C ILE A 20 -0.59 9.83 12.32
N ASN A 21 -0.88 10.74 13.24
CA ASN A 21 -0.20 10.87 14.54
C ASN A 21 -0.62 9.76 15.54
N LEU A 22 -0.79 8.55 15.03
CA LEU A 22 -0.93 7.34 15.81
C LEU A 22 0.44 6.65 15.90
N SER A 23 0.64 5.83 16.93
CA SER A 23 1.87 5.05 17.02
C SER A 23 1.99 4.12 15.80
N GLU A 24 3.23 3.84 15.39
CA GLU A 24 3.53 2.90 14.30
C GLU A 24 2.83 1.55 14.55
N GLU A 25 2.81 1.08 15.80
CA GLU A 25 2.14 -0.17 16.19
C GLU A 25 0.65 -0.18 15.82
N TYR A 26 -0.10 0.88 16.15
CA TYR A 26 -1.53 0.97 15.83
C TYR A 26 -1.76 1.04 14.31
N LEU A 27 -0.94 1.83 13.61
CA LEU A 27 -1.03 1.95 12.15
C LEU A 27 -0.77 0.59 11.46
N LEU A 28 0.25 -0.14 11.90
CA LEU A 28 0.55 -1.48 11.40
C LEU A 28 -0.54 -2.50 11.75
N HIS A 29 -1.16 -2.38 12.93
CA HIS A 29 -2.28 -3.24 13.31
C HIS A 29 -3.48 -3.02 12.38
N LEU A 30 -3.86 -1.77 12.11
CA LEU A 30 -4.94 -1.43 11.18
C LEU A 30 -4.64 -1.92 9.76
N LEU A 31 -3.38 -1.82 9.32
CA LEU A 31 -2.94 -2.36 8.04
C LEU A 31 -3.00 -3.89 7.96
N LYS A 32 -2.92 -4.62 9.08
CA LYS A 32 -3.02 -6.09 9.13
C LYS A 32 -4.45 -6.59 9.37
N SER A 33 -5.39 -5.69 9.68
CA SER A 33 -6.79 -6.02 9.92
C SER A 33 -7.44 -6.70 8.71
N ASN A 34 -8.56 -7.38 8.93
CA ASN A 34 -9.35 -7.98 7.84
C ASN A 34 -10.30 -6.97 7.17
N CYS A 35 -10.06 -5.66 7.33
CA CYS A 35 -10.82 -4.62 6.64
C CYS A 35 -10.64 -4.72 5.13
N LYS A 36 -11.52 -4.03 4.39
CA LYS A 36 -11.46 -3.99 2.93
C LYS A 36 -10.06 -3.55 2.48
N ILE A 37 -9.50 -4.27 1.51
CA ILE A 37 -8.16 -3.96 0.99
C ILE A 37 -8.08 -2.54 0.45
N SER A 38 -9.17 -2.00 -0.12
CA SER A 38 -9.23 -0.61 -0.59
C SER A 38 -8.95 0.40 0.52
N ASP A 39 -9.48 0.18 1.73
CA ASP A 39 -9.34 1.12 2.83
C ASP A 39 -7.96 0.98 3.47
N ARG A 40 -7.45 -0.26 3.54
CA ARG A 40 -6.08 -0.52 3.96
C ARG A 40 -5.05 0.11 3.00
N VAL A 41 -5.28 0.08 1.68
CA VAL A 41 -4.41 0.74 0.69
C VAL A 41 -4.46 2.26 0.83
N LYS A 42 -5.64 2.86 1.05
CA LYS A 42 -5.75 4.31 1.35
C LYS A 42 -4.90 4.69 2.56
N LEU A 43 -5.03 3.94 3.65
CA LEU A 43 -4.24 4.15 4.86
C LEU A 43 -2.73 4.02 4.57
N ALA A 44 -2.32 3.01 3.79
CA ALA A 44 -0.93 2.83 3.40
C ALA A 44 -0.37 4.02 2.61
N VAL A 45 -1.16 4.61 1.70
CA VAL A 45 -0.77 5.81 0.96
C VAL A 45 -0.51 6.98 1.91
N LEU A 46 -1.36 7.19 2.92
CA LEU A 46 -1.17 8.25 3.90
C LEU A 46 0.09 8.04 4.74
N ILE A 47 0.31 6.82 5.24
CA ILE A 47 1.48 6.49 6.05
C ILE A 47 2.76 6.67 5.23
N ILE A 48 2.85 6.10 4.02
CA ILE A 48 4.04 6.20 3.16
C ILE A 48 4.30 7.64 2.72
N SER A 49 3.25 8.43 2.51
CA SER A 49 3.40 9.83 2.12
C SER A 49 4.03 10.67 3.23
N ALA A 50 3.75 10.35 4.49
CA ALA A 50 4.24 11.10 5.63
C ALA A 50 5.51 10.50 6.26
N GLN A 51 5.72 9.19 6.11
CA GLN A 51 6.88 8.44 6.64
C GLN A 51 7.44 7.49 5.56
N PRO A 52 8.12 8.01 4.51
CA PRO A 52 8.65 7.20 3.41
C PRO A 52 9.62 6.09 3.86
N GLU A 53 10.35 6.31 4.94
CA GLU A 53 11.27 5.35 5.56
C GLU A 53 10.59 4.05 6.01
N ASN A 54 9.27 4.10 6.27
CA ASN A 54 8.49 2.95 6.71
C ASN A 54 7.85 2.16 5.54
N THR A 55 8.14 2.51 4.29
CA THR A 55 7.53 1.90 3.09
C THR A 55 7.56 0.37 3.11
N GLU A 56 8.71 -0.25 3.38
CA GLU A 56 8.84 -1.70 3.38
C GLU A 56 7.97 -2.37 4.46
N LYS A 57 7.92 -1.80 5.67
CA LYS A 57 7.08 -2.29 6.77
C LYS A 57 5.60 -2.20 6.40
N VAL A 58 5.17 -1.07 5.83
CA VAL A 58 3.78 -0.83 5.41
C VAL A 58 3.36 -1.81 4.33
N LEU A 59 4.18 -2.00 3.30
CA LEU A 59 3.89 -2.94 2.21
C LEU A 59 3.85 -4.39 2.71
N THR A 60 4.74 -4.75 3.63
CA THR A 60 4.74 -6.06 4.29
C THR A 60 3.47 -6.27 5.12
N ALA A 61 3.02 -5.25 5.85
CA ALA A 61 1.80 -5.30 6.66
C ALA A 61 0.52 -5.39 5.81
N LEU A 62 0.49 -4.77 4.63
CA LEU A 62 -0.59 -4.97 3.65
C LEU A 62 -0.67 -6.44 3.18
N GLY A 63 0.47 -7.10 3.07
CA GLY A 63 0.57 -8.51 2.67
C GLY A 63 0.28 -8.76 1.19
N ASN A 64 0.14 -10.04 0.83
CA ASN A 64 -0.16 -10.49 -0.54
C ASN A 64 0.79 -9.87 -1.59
N GLN A 65 0.25 -9.48 -2.74
CA GLN A 65 0.98 -8.86 -3.85
C GLN A 65 1.67 -7.54 -3.44
N TYR A 66 1.20 -6.85 -2.40
CA TYR A 66 1.84 -5.61 -1.92
C TYR A 66 3.16 -5.90 -1.21
N ALA A 67 3.25 -6.97 -0.42
CA ALA A 67 4.50 -7.38 0.21
C ALA A 67 5.56 -7.79 -0.83
N GLU A 68 5.14 -8.29 -1.99
CA GLU A 68 6.04 -8.62 -3.10
C GLU A 68 6.64 -7.37 -3.78
N LEU A 69 6.07 -6.17 -3.58
CA LEU A 69 6.64 -4.92 -4.08
C LEU A 69 8.00 -4.59 -3.46
N SER A 70 8.35 -5.18 -2.31
CA SER A 70 9.68 -5.06 -1.71
C SER A 70 10.70 -6.01 -2.37
N ASN A 71 10.23 -7.03 -3.10
CA ASN A 71 11.09 -8.04 -3.71
C ASN A 71 11.52 -7.63 -5.13
N LYS A 72 12.74 -7.09 -5.24
CA LYS A 72 13.32 -6.59 -6.51
C LYS A 72 13.56 -7.67 -7.58
N GLY A 73 13.49 -8.95 -7.22
CA GLY A 73 13.63 -10.07 -8.17
C GLY A 73 12.31 -10.48 -8.83
N LYS A 74 11.17 -10.03 -8.29
CA LYS A 74 9.84 -10.34 -8.82
C LYS A 74 9.27 -9.16 -9.59
N ARG A 75 8.36 -9.45 -10.52
CA ARG A 75 7.55 -8.45 -11.22
C ARG A 75 6.08 -8.64 -10.83
N PRO A 76 5.70 -8.26 -9.59
CA PRO A 76 4.35 -8.49 -9.11
C PRO A 76 3.35 -7.72 -9.98
N THR A 77 2.13 -8.21 -10.02
CA THR A 77 0.98 -7.46 -10.51
C THR A 77 0.06 -7.10 -9.34
N ILE A 78 -0.61 -5.96 -9.43
CA ILE A 78 -1.67 -5.57 -8.50
C ILE A 78 -2.89 -5.10 -9.30
N LYS A 79 -4.09 -5.28 -8.76
CA LYS A 79 -5.33 -4.85 -9.41
C LYS A 79 -5.31 -3.35 -9.76
N ALA A 80 -5.77 -3.02 -10.97
CA ALA A 80 -5.91 -1.64 -11.43
C ALA A 80 -7.09 -0.97 -10.74
N THR A 81 -6.79 -0.16 -9.72
CA THR A 81 -7.74 0.69 -9.01
C THR A 81 -7.12 2.07 -8.82
N SER A 82 -7.94 3.11 -8.63
CA SER A 82 -7.45 4.47 -8.41
C SER A 82 -6.47 4.56 -7.22
N TRP A 83 -6.78 3.87 -6.12
CA TRP A 83 -5.92 3.87 -4.94
C TRP A 83 -4.62 3.09 -5.12
N ASN A 84 -4.65 1.98 -5.86
CA ASN A 84 -3.43 1.27 -6.23
C ASN A 84 -2.56 2.11 -7.17
N GLU A 85 -3.17 2.84 -8.10
CA GLU A 85 -2.44 3.77 -8.95
C GLU A 85 -1.79 4.90 -8.14
N SER A 86 -2.53 5.49 -7.18
CA SER A 86 -1.98 6.49 -6.25
C SER A 86 -0.80 5.95 -5.45
N LEU A 87 -0.91 4.72 -4.91
CA LEU A 87 0.19 4.05 -4.23
C LEU A 87 1.40 3.87 -5.15
N LEU A 88 1.21 3.37 -6.37
CA LEU A 88 2.30 3.14 -7.31
C LEU A 88 2.97 4.44 -7.77
N LYS A 89 2.20 5.52 -7.98
CA LYS A 89 2.74 6.86 -8.27
C LYS A 89 3.64 7.34 -7.13
N LEU A 90 3.17 7.21 -5.88
CA LEU A 90 3.95 7.58 -4.70
C LEU A 90 5.25 6.78 -4.61
N LEU A 91 5.18 5.45 -4.76
CA LEU A 91 6.36 4.58 -4.73
C LEU A 91 7.35 4.89 -5.86
N GLN A 92 6.86 5.27 -7.04
CA GLN A 92 7.71 5.68 -8.17
C GLN A 92 8.40 7.02 -7.90
N GLN A 93 7.66 8.01 -7.37
CA GLN A 93 8.21 9.32 -6.98
C GLN A 93 9.31 9.18 -5.93
N GLN A 94 9.11 8.29 -4.96
CA GLN A 94 10.09 7.96 -3.92
C GLN A 94 11.23 7.05 -4.40
N LYS A 95 11.26 6.69 -5.70
CA LYS A 95 12.24 5.77 -6.31
C LYS A 95 12.27 4.37 -5.70
N TYR A 96 11.23 3.98 -4.96
CA TYR A 96 11.08 2.64 -4.38
C TYR A 96 10.86 1.58 -5.47
N ILE A 97 10.06 1.94 -6.48
CA ILE A 97 9.95 1.22 -7.77
C ILE A 97 10.49 2.09 -8.90
N SER A 98 10.81 1.47 -10.04
CA SER A 98 11.27 2.19 -11.23
C SER A 98 10.09 2.73 -12.05
N SER A 99 9.12 1.86 -12.32
CA SER A 99 7.91 2.19 -13.08
C SER A 99 6.83 1.13 -12.87
N TYR A 100 5.64 1.40 -13.39
CA TYR A 100 4.56 0.45 -13.52
C TYR A 100 3.84 0.65 -14.85
N GLN A 101 3.21 -0.40 -15.37
CA GLN A 101 2.47 -0.37 -16.63
C GLN A 101 1.17 -1.14 -16.49
N THR A 102 0.13 -0.70 -17.18
CA THR A 102 -1.14 -1.41 -17.28
C THR A 102 -0.99 -2.67 -18.16
N THR A 103 -1.54 -3.81 -17.73
CA THR A 103 -1.48 -5.08 -18.49
C THR A 103 -2.47 -5.09 -19.67
N LYS A 104 -2.25 -6.01 -20.62
CA LYS A 104 -3.21 -6.28 -21.70
C LYS A 104 -4.52 -6.78 -21.07
N GLY A 105 -5.57 -5.96 -21.13
CA GLY A 105 -6.85 -6.19 -20.43
C GLY A 105 -7.22 -5.08 -19.43
N LYS A 106 -6.27 -4.21 -19.05
CA LYS A 106 -6.47 -3.06 -18.16
C LYS A 106 -6.93 -3.37 -16.73
N GLU A 107 -6.90 -4.63 -16.31
CA GLU A 107 -7.36 -5.03 -14.98
C GLU A 107 -6.24 -5.01 -13.91
N GLU A 108 -4.98 -4.94 -14.31
CA GLU A 108 -3.83 -4.97 -13.41
C GLU A 108 -2.73 -3.99 -13.82
N PHE A 109 -1.94 -3.57 -12.85
CA PHE A 109 -0.65 -2.91 -13.03
C PHE A 109 0.47 -3.93 -12.82
N ARG A 110 1.41 -4.00 -13.75
CA ARG A 110 2.68 -4.72 -13.61
C ARG A 110 3.76 -3.75 -13.12
N ILE A 111 4.49 -4.15 -12.08
CA ILE A 111 5.50 -3.32 -11.43
C ILE A 111 6.91 -3.72 -11.88
N PHE A 112 7.77 -2.72 -12.03
CA PHE A 112 9.17 -2.88 -12.42
C PHE A 112 10.09 -2.21 -11.40
N HIS A 113 11.06 -2.96 -10.89
CA HIS A 113 12.15 -2.44 -10.07
C HIS A 113 13.35 -2.03 -10.93
N LYS A 114 14.22 -1.19 -10.38
CA LYS A 114 15.51 -0.92 -11.02
C LYS A 114 16.33 -2.22 -11.02
N SER A 115 16.76 -2.66 -12.19
CA SER A 115 17.80 -3.68 -12.30
C SER A 115 19.07 -3.13 -11.64
N LYS A 116 19.76 -3.96 -10.85
CA LYS A 116 21.16 -3.68 -10.53
C LYS A 116 21.90 -3.75 -11.87
N GLY A 117 22.29 -2.59 -12.39
CA GLY A 117 23.31 -2.50 -13.43
C GLY A 117 24.67 -2.86 -12.85
#